data_AF-L0R5L1-F1
#
_entry.id   AF-L0R5L1-F1
#
_cell.length_a   1.000
_cell.length_b   1.000
_cell.length_c   1.000
_cell.angle_alpha   90.00
_cell.angle_beta   90.00
_cell.angle_gamma   90.00
#
_symmetry.space_group_name_H-M   'P 1'
#
loop_
_entity.id
_entity.type
_entity.pdbx_description
1 polymer ?
#
loop_
_entity_poly.entity_id
_entity_poly.type
_entity_poly.pdbx_seq_one_letter_code
_entity_poly.pdbx_strand_id
1 'polypeptide(L)'
;MSIELTCTNGAEPDHIMPGDICHPTFNSPELLDFSNITPPTSSVDPPLEGVTLWRMLSHITLNILSLADAESLKNILRLYVFPDSRDKGNVAANLKRIEGIVDLKIQPEDRLIKGMAVRGQKIEMTVSRDHFVSMGDVLLFGAVMDEFFSRYNTINTFTRFVITETLSGESFSWQTRVGKTILK
;
A
#
# COMPACT_ATOMS: atom_id res chain seq x y z
N MET A 1 -40.26 20.00 3.08
CA MET A 1 -39.05 19.47 3.74
C MET A 1 -38.16 18.95 2.63
N SER A 2 -36.94 19.47 2.49
CA SER A 2 -35.99 19.06 1.44
C SER A 2 -34.87 18.28 2.10
N ILE A 3 -34.49 17.14 1.53
CA ILE A 3 -33.37 16.32 1.99
C ILE A 3 -32.44 16.14 0.79
N GLU A 4 -31.16 16.41 1.00
CA GLU A 4 -30.10 16.14 0.03
C GLU A 4 -29.32 14.91 0.50
N LEU A 5 -29.14 13.93 -0.39
CA LEU A 5 -28.47 12.66 -0.10
C LEU A 5 -27.43 12.37 -1.19
N THR A 6 -26.31 11.80 -0.79
CA THR A 6 -25.32 11.21 -1.70
C THR A 6 -25.46 9.69 -1.63
N CYS A 7 -25.72 9.07 -2.78
CA CYS A 7 -25.91 7.63 -2.91
C CYS A 7 -24.86 7.02 -3.84
N THR A 8 -24.68 5.70 -3.76
CA THR A 8 -23.83 4.93 -4.67
C THR A 8 -24.66 3.87 -5.39
N ASN A 9 -24.16 3.35 -6.52
CA ASN A 9 -24.86 2.36 -7.34
C ASN A 9 -24.57 0.90 -6.94
N GLY A 10 -23.99 0.67 -5.75
CA GLY A 10 -23.70 -0.68 -5.25
C GLY A 10 -22.91 -1.52 -6.26
N ALA A 11 -23.51 -2.63 -6.68
CA ALA A 11 -22.90 -3.63 -7.57
C ALA A 11 -22.96 -3.31 -9.08
N GLU A 12 -23.65 -2.25 -9.49
CA GLU A 12 -23.77 -1.89 -10.92
C GLU A 12 -22.43 -1.74 -11.66
N PRO A 13 -21.34 -1.21 -11.04
CA PRO A 13 -20.05 -1.12 -11.71
C PRO A 13 -19.48 -2.47 -12.21
N ASP A 14 -19.92 -3.60 -11.63
CA ASP A 14 -19.46 -4.94 -12.02
C ASP A 14 -19.90 -5.33 -13.44
N HIS A 15 -20.91 -4.65 -14.00
CA HIS A 15 -21.46 -4.93 -15.33
C HIS A 15 -20.89 -4.02 -16.43
N ILE A 16 -20.05 -3.04 -16.07
CA ILE A 16 -19.50 -2.06 -17.00
C ILE A 16 -18.21 -2.61 -17.62
N MET A 17 -18.22 -2.77 -18.94
CA MET A 17 -17.07 -3.22 -19.74
C MET A 17 -16.22 -2.03 -20.22
N PRO A 18 -14.97 -2.26 -20.65
CA PRO A 18 -14.19 -1.26 -21.35
C PRO A 18 -14.95 -0.74 -22.56
N GLY A 19 -15.11 0.58 -22.68
CA GLY A 19 -15.88 1.22 -23.75
C GLY A 19 -17.27 1.71 -23.33
N ASP A 20 -17.86 1.16 -22.27
CA ASP A 20 -19.26 1.45 -21.90
C ASP A 20 -19.44 2.85 -21.27
N ILE A 21 -18.40 3.40 -20.63
CA ILE A 21 -18.43 4.77 -20.10
C ILE A 21 -17.96 5.73 -21.19
N CYS A 22 -18.87 6.06 -22.12
CA CYS A 22 -18.58 6.91 -23.28
C CYS A 22 -19.61 8.02 -23.53
N HIS A 23 -20.53 8.28 -22.59
CA HIS A 23 -21.59 9.28 -22.76
C HIS A 23 -21.16 10.71 -22.36
N PRO A 24 -21.34 11.72 -23.24
CA PRO A 24 -20.97 13.10 -22.95
C PRO A 24 -21.90 13.78 -21.96
N THR A 25 -21.30 14.69 -21.18
CA THR A 25 -22.00 15.55 -20.21
C THR A 25 -22.07 16.96 -20.76
N PHE A 26 -22.85 17.84 -20.10
CA PHE A 26 -22.95 19.25 -20.48
C PHE A 26 -21.59 19.99 -20.50
N ASN A 27 -20.59 19.48 -19.78
CA ASN A 27 -19.24 20.06 -19.72
C ASN A 27 -18.21 19.31 -20.59
N SER A 28 -18.64 18.32 -21.38
CA SER A 28 -17.74 17.55 -22.25
C SER A 28 -17.41 18.34 -23.52
N PRO A 29 -16.12 18.45 -23.93
CA PRO A 29 -15.74 19.14 -25.16
C PRO A 29 -16.28 18.45 -26.43
N GLU A 30 -16.79 19.21 -27.40
CA GLU A 30 -17.40 18.68 -28.64
C GLU A 30 -16.42 17.94 -29.57
N LEU A 31 -15.12 18.20 -29.45
CA LEU A 31 -14.09 17.66 -30.34
C LEU A 31 -13.34 16.45 -29.76
N LEU A 32 -13.78 15.91 -28.62
CA LEU A 32 -13.11 14.81 -27.94
C LEU A 32 -14.06 13.64 -27.70
N ASP A 33 -13.61 12.45 -28.11
CA ASP A 33 -14.19 11.19 -27.69
C ASP A 33 -13.52 10.70 -26.40
N PHE A 34 -14.27 10.02 -25.55
CA PHE A 34 -13.75 9.39 -24.34
C PHE A 34 -14.45 8.06 -24.09
N SER A 35 -13.70 7.12 -23.54
CA SER A 35 -14.17 5.80 -23.15
C SER A 35 -13.31 5.28 -22.00
N ASN A 36 -13.88 4.50 -21.08
CA ASN A 36 -13.08 3.80 -20.10
C ASN A 36 -12.21 2.72 -20.77
N ILE A 37 -10.93 2.68 -20.39
CA ILE A 37 -9.94 1.72 -20.92
C ILE A 37 -9.89 0.41 -20.12
N THR A 38 -10.50 0.40 -18.94
CA THR A 38 -10.59 -0.77 -18.05
C THR A 38 -11.99 -0.84 -17.45
N PRO A 39 -12.44 -2.03 -17.01
CA PRO A 39 -13.64 -2.13 -16.18
C PRO A 39 -13.46 -1.27 -14.92
N PRO A 40 -14.51 -0.59 -14.44
CA PRO A 40 -14.50 0.04 -13.12
C PRO A 40 -14.20 -0.98 -12.02
N THR A 41 -13.62 -0.51 -10.93
CA THR A 41 -13.40 -1.36 -9.75
C THR A 41 -14.73 -1.76 -9.13
N SER A 42 -14.87 -3.02 -8.76
CA SER A 42 -16.02 -3.51 -8.01
C SER A 42 -16.22 -2.78 -6.70
N SER A 43 -17.49 -2.66 -6.27
CA SER A 43 -17.80 -2.14 -4.94
C SER A 43 -17.22 -3.06 -3.86
N VAL A 44 -16.53 -2.47 -2.88
CA VAL A 44 -16.04 -3.18 -1.70
C VAL A 44 -16.79 -2.67 -0.50
N ASP A 45 -17.55 -3.55 0.15
CA ASP A 45 -18.20 -3.22 1.41
C ASP A 45 -17.14 -3.13 2.52
N PRO A 46 -17.18 -2.09 3.37
CA PRO A 46 -16.27 -2.02 4.49
C PRO A 46 -16.57 -3.18 5.47
N PRO A 47 -15.56 -3.78 6.10
CA PRO A 47 -15.79 -4.77 7.14
C PRO A 47 -16.43 -4.08 8.35
N LEU A 48 -17.73 -4.26 8.53
CA LEU A 48 -18.50 -3.66 9.63
C LEU A 48 -18.39 -4.45 10.95
N GLU A 49 -17.66 -5.58 10.95
CA GLU A 49 -17.43 -6.38 12.15
C GLU A 49 -16.50 -5.68 13.13
N GLY A 50 -16.92 -5.60 14.41
CA GLY A 50 -16.24 -4.80 15.43
C GLY A 50 -14.77 -5.13 15.66
N VAL A 51 -14.34 -6.39 15.48
CA VAL A 51 -12.95 -6.81 15.68
C VAL A 51 -12.01 -6.19 14.64
N THR A 52 -12.47 -6.00 13.41
CA THR A 52 -11.66 -5.41 12.32
C THR A 52 -11.46 -3.91 12.54
N LEU A 53 -12.49 -3.20 13.02
CA LEU A 53 -12.40 -1.79 13.40
C LEU A 53 -11.42 -1.58 14.56
N TRP A 54 -11.45 -2.44 15.58
CA TRP A 54 -10.51 -2.37 16.70
C TRP A 54 -9.07 -2.69 16.30
N ARG A 55 -8.86 -3.65 15.38
CA ARG A 55 -7.53 -3.93 14.80
C ARG A 55 -6.99 -2.76 13.98
N MET A 56 -7.83 -2.09 13.20
CA MET A 56 -7.46 -0.90 12.43
C MET A 56 -7.14 0.30 13.34
N LEU A 57 -7.89 0.49 14.42
CA LEU A 57 -7.59 1.52 15.43
C LEU A 57 -6.27 1.25 16.16
N SER A 58 -6.03 -0.02 16.53
CA SER A 58 -4.77 -0.44 17.15
C SER A 58 -3.60 -0.22 16.20
N HIS A 59 -3.82 -0.37 14.90
CA HIS A 59 -2.81 -0.14 13.88
C HIS A 59 -2.37 1.35 13.75
N ILE A 60 -3.28 2.30 13.98
CA ILE A 60 -2.97 3.74 13.94
C ILE A 60 -2.09 4.17 15.13
N THR A 61 -2.07 3.39 16.21
CA THR A 61 -1.27 3.67 17.41
C THR A 61 0.04 2.88 17.47
N LEU A 62 0.31 2.02 16.48
CA LEU A 62 1.55 1.22 16.43
C LEU A 62 2.77 2.10 16.14
N ASN A 63 3.83 1.84 16.91
CA ASN A 63 5.17 2.34 16.63
C ASN A 63 5.87 1.37 15.65
N ILE A 64 6.74 1.86 14.77
CA ILE A 64 7.55 1.02 13.86
C ILE A 64 8.36 -0.05 14.60
N LEU A 65 8.67 0.15 15.89
CA LEU A 65 9.31 -0.88 16.73
C LEU A 65 8.44 -2.12 16.95
N SER A 66 7.12 -2.02 16.77
CA SER A 66 6.20 -3.16 16.81
C SER A 66 6.15 -3.93 15.48
N LEU A 67 6.75 -3.39 14.40
CA LEU A 67 6.92 -4.05 13.09
C LEU A 67 8.25 -4.82 13.00
N ALA A 68 8.82 -5.25 14.13
CA ALA A 68 10.18 -5.77 14.21
C ALA A 68 10.41 -7.10 13.47
N ASP A 69 9.35 -7.80 13.03
CA ASP A 69 9.43 -9.09 12.34
C ASP A 69 8.43 -9.20 11.18
N ALA A 70 8.70 -10.16 10.30
CA ALA A 70 7.93 -10.38 9.08
C ALA A 70 6.47 -10.78 9.34
N GLU A 71 6.18 -11.59 10.38
CA GLU A 71 4.82 -12.05 10.65
C GLU A 71 3.94 -10.92 11.19
N SER A 72 4.50 -10.07 12.06
CA SER A 72 3.83 -8.86 12.52
C SER A 72 3.44 -7.95 11.35
N LEU A 73 4.35 -7.74 10.40
CA LEU A 73 4.05 -6.99 9.17
C LEU A 73 2.97 -7.66 8.31
N LYS A 74 3.06 -8.96 8.08
CA LYS A 74 2.04 -9.70 7.31
C LYS A 74 0.66 -9.56 7.91
N ASN A 75 0.55 -9.70 9.24
CA ASN A 75 -0.72 -9.55 9.95
C ASN A 75 -1.34 -8.17 9.76
N ILE A 76 -0.50 -7.14 9.73
CA ILE A 76 -0.92 -5.77 9.48
C ILE A 76 -1.38 -5.59 8.02
N LEU A 77 -0.61 -6.07 7.05
CA LEU A 77 -0.96 -5.98 5.64
C LEU A 77 -2.27 -6.74 5.34
N ARG A 78 -2.52 -7.87 6.01
CA ARG A 78 -3.78 -8.62 5.91
C ARG A 78 -5.01 -7.81 6.35
N LEU A 79 -4.86 -6.79 7.23
CA LEU A 79 -5.97 -5.91 7.59
C LEU A 79 -6.44 -5.04 6.42
N TYR A 80 -5.58 -4.81 5.43
CA TYR A 80 -5.89 -4.04 4.23
C TYR A 80 -6.44 -4.90 3.08
N VAL A 81 -6.50 -6.22 3.28
CA VAL A 81 -7.08 -7.14 2.31
C VAL A 81 -8.46 -7.55 2.80
N PHE A 82 -9.50 -7.01 2.16
CA PHE A 82 -10.89 -7.29 2.49
C PHE A 82 -11.34 -8.60 1.82
N PRO A 83 -11.53 -9.71 2.57
CA PRO A 83 -11.85 -11.01 1.99
C PRO A 83 -13.23 -11.02 1.30
N ASP A 84 -14.16 -10.19 1.76
CA ASP A 84 -15.51 -10.06 1.21
C ASP A 84 -15.56 -9.22 -0.07
N SER A 85 -14.44 -8.66 -0.50
CA SER A 85 -14.34 -8.02 -1.81
C SER A 85 -14.78 -8.99 -2.91
N ARG A 86 -15.55 -8.46 -3.86
CA ARG A 86 -16.02 -9.20 -5.04
C ARG A 86 -14.88 -9.53 -6.00
N ASP A 87 -13.81 -8.74 -5.96
CA ASP A 87 -12.59 -8.99 -6.74
C ASP A 87 -11.70 -10.03 -6.06
N LYS A 88 -12.11 -11.30 -6.16
CA LYS A 88 -11.38 -12.44 -5.59
C LYS A 88 -9.98 -12.59 -6.20
N GLY A 89 -9.78 -12.17 -7.44
CA GLY A 89 -8.50 -12.22 -8.12
C GLY A 89 -7.47 -11.30 -7.45
N ASN A 90 -7.83 -10.04 -7.22
CA ASN A 90 -6.96 -9.09 -6.53
C ASN A 90 -6.75 -9.46 -5.06
N VAL A 91 -7.77 -9.97 -4.37
CA VAL A 91 -7.63 -10.48 -2.99
C VAL A 91 -6.60 -11.61 -2.93
N ALA A 92 -6.72 -12.62 -3.78
CA ALA A 92 -5.79 -13.75 -3.82
C ALA A 92 -4.37 -13.31 -4.21
N ALA A 93 -4.24 -12.40 -5.18
CA ALA A 93 -2.95 -11.87 -5.58
C ALA A 93 -2.27 -11.08 -4.44
N ASN A 94 -3.01 -10.26 -3.72
CA ASN A 94 -2.47 -9.50 -2.59
C ASN A 94 -2.09 -10.40 -1.41
N LEU A 95 -2.91 -11.40 -1.07
CA LEU A 95 -2.54 -12.40 -0.07
C LEU A 95 -1.27 -13.14 -0.48
N LYS A 96 -1.16 -13.54 -1.75
CA LYS A 96 0.05 -14.20 -2.26
C LYS A 96 1.30 -13.32 -2.10
N ARG A 97 1.22 -12.03 -2.45
CA ARG A 97 2.31 -11.07 -2.23
C ARG A 97 2.71 -10.94 -0.76
N ILE A 98 1.73 -10.91 0.14
CA ILE A 98 1.96 -10.85 1.60
C ILE A 98 2.69 -12.12 2.08
N GLU A 99 2.26 -13.30 1.65
CA GLU A 99 2.97 -14.56 1.97
C GLU A 99 4.40 -14.59 1.41
N GLY A 100 4.65 -13.86 0.32
CA GLY A 100 5.96 -13.70 -0.28
C GLY A 100 6.99 -12.97 0.57
N ILE A 101 6.59 -12.32 1.68
CA ILE A 101 7.52 -11.72 2.64
C ILE A 101 8.19 -12.83 3.45
N VAL A 102 9.49 -13.03 3.23
CA VAL A 102 10.26 -14.11 3.87
C VAL A 102 10.88 -13.64 5.18
N ASP A 103 11.45 -12.45 5.19
CA ASP A 103 12.16 -11.91 6.34
C ASP A 103 12.07 -10.38 6.38
N LEU A 104 12.18 -9.82 7.58
CA LEU A 104 12.20 -8.38 7.81
C LEU A 104 13.16 -8.08 8.95
N LYS A 105 14.19 -7.26 8.66
CA LYS A 105 15.15 -6.80 9.65
C LYS A 105 15.12 -5.29 9.74
N ILE A 106 15.02 -4.77 10.95
CA ILE A 106 15.11 -3.35 11.24
C ILE A 106 16.35 -3.12 12.09
N GLN A 107 17.27 -2.28 11.60
CA GLN A 107 18.52 -1.97 12.28
C GLN A 107 18.68 -0.46 12.45
N PRO A 108 19.19 0.02 13.58
CA PRO A 108 19.54 1.42 13.73
C PRO A 108 20.68 1.79 12.77
N GLU A 109 20.58 2.93 12.10
CA GLU A 109 21.61 3.47 11.20
C GLU A 109 21.83 4.95 11.51
N ASP A 110 23.07 5.36 11.75
CA ASP A 110 23.42 6.77 11.95
C ASP A 110 23.98 7.32 10.62
N ARG A 111 23.46 8.47 10.16
CA ARG A 111 23.89 9.11 8.90
C ARG A 111 24.06 10.61 9.05
N LEU A 112 24.98 11.16 8.28
CA LEU A 112 25.17 12.60 8.17
C LEU A 112 24.30 13.15 7.03
N ILE A 113 23.26 13.90 7.38
CA ILE A 113 22.31 14.51 6.44
C ILE A 113 22.43 16.02 6.56
N LYS A 114 22.82 16.70 5.48
CA LYS A 114 23.03 18.16 5.43
C LYS A 114 23.94 18.68 6.56
N GLY A 115 25.01 17.95 6.90
CA GLY A 115 25.96 18.37 7.95
C GLY A 115 25.56 17.96 9.37
N MET A 116 24.36 17.43 9.59
CA MET A 116 23.88 17.00 10.90
C MET A 116 23.91 15.47 11.02
N ALA A 117 24.36 14.96 12.16
CA ALA A 117 24.21 13.55 12.50
C ALA A 117 22.74 13.28 12.85
N VAL A 118 22.08 12.46 12.03
CA VAL A 118 20.70 12.04 12.20
C VAL A 118 20.70 10.54 12.47
N ARG A 119 19.97 10.12 13.51
CA ARG A 119 19.72 8.70 13.77
C ARG A 119 18.51 8.24 12.99
N GLY A 120 18.62 7.09 12.34
CA GLY A 120 17.58 6.52 11.51
C GLY A 120 17.48 5.01 11.68
N GLN A 121 16.68 4.42 10.80
CA GLN A 121 16.48 2.98 10.71
C GLN A 121 16.68 2.53 9.28
N LYS A 122 17.45 1.44 9.12
CA LYS A 122 17.55 0.66 7.90
C LYS A 122 16.59 -0.52 8.01
N ILE A 123 15.69 -0.62 7.05
CA ILE A 123 14.71 -1.70 6.93
C ILE A 123 15.12 -2.57 5.75
N GLU A 124 15.41 -3.84 6.02
CA GLU A 124 15.80 -4.84 5.04
C GLU A 124 14.70 -5.90 4.98
N MET A 125 13.99 -5.94 3.86
CA MET A 125 12.95 -6.93 3.60
C MET A 125 13.47 -7.96 2.60
N THR A 126 13.26 -9.23 2.89
CA THR A 126 13.56 -10.32 1.97
C THR A 126 12.25 -10.88 1.42
N VAL A 127 12.16 -11.06 0.11
CA VAL A 127 10.97 -11.58 -0.56
C VAL A 127 11.26 -12.77 -1.48
N SER A 128 10.30 -13.68 -1.58
CA SER A 128 10.32 -14.81 -2.51
C SER A 128 9.67 -14.42 -3.83
N ARG A 129 10.43 -14.49 -4.94
CA ARG A 129 9.95 -14.12 -6.28
C ARG A 129 8.74 -14.92 -6.75
N ASP A 130 8.58 -16.17 -6.32
CA ASP A 130 7.47 -17.06 -6.74
C ASP A 130 6.08 -16.55 -6.31
N HIS A 131 6.06 -15.60 -5.38
CA HIS A 131 4.87 -14.96 -4.85
C HIS A 131 4.44 -13.71 -5.62
N PHE A 132 5.26 -13.25 -6.58
CA PHE A 132 5.03 -12.06 -7.37
C PHE A 132 4.90 -12.41 -8.86
N VAL A 133 4.17 -11.61 -9.62
CA VAL A 133 3.95 -11.88 -11.06
C VAL A 133 5.22 -11.62 -11.87
N SER A 134 6.00 -10.62 -11.48
CA SER A 134 7.23 -10.25 -12.18
C SER A 134 8.14 -9.43 -11.27
N MET A 135 9.35 -9.11 -11.74
CA MET A 135 10.23 -8.18 -11.03
C MET A 135 9.61 -6.77 -10.91
N GLY A 136 8.81 -6.34 -11.89
CA GLY A 136 8.08 -5.07 -11.81
C GLY A 136 7.07 -5.05 -10.65
N ASP A 137 6.44 -6.19 -10.36
CA ASP A 137 5.52 -6.36 -9.22
C ASP A 137 6.26 -6.25 -7.89
N VAL A 138 7.46 -6.84 -7.78
CA VAL A 138 8.35 -6.71 -6.60
C VAL A 138 8.77 -5.24 -6.39
N LEU A 139 9.15 -4.54 -7.45
CA LEU A 139 9.56 -3.13 -7.36
C LEU A 139 8.39 -2.22 -6.98
N LEU A 140 7.21 -2.45 -7.54
CA LEU A 140 6.01 -1.70 -7.18
C LEU A 140 5.64 -1.96 -5.71
N PHE A 141 5.64 -3.22 -5.30
CA PHE A 141 5.41 -3.60 -3.90
C PHE A 141 6.42 -2.92 -2.98
N GLY A 142 7.70 -2.94 -3.32
CA GLY A 142 8.74 -2.26 -2.55
C GLY A 142 8.56 -0.75 -2.46
N ALA A 143 8.09 -0.09 -3.52
CA ALA A 143 7.80 1.34 -3.50
C ALA A 143 6.62 1.68 -2.57
N VAL A 144 5.58 0.83 -2.54
CA VAL A 144 4.47 0.95 -1.60
C VAL A 144 4.95 0.74 -0.17
N MET A 145 5.82 -0.25 0.05
CA MET A 145 6.40 -0.53 1.38
C MET A 145 7.30 0.60 1.87
N ASP A 146 8.11 1.20 1.01
CA ASP A 146 8.93 2.39 1.33
C ASP A 146 8.06 3.55 1.84
N GLU A 147 6.96 3.84 1.14
CA GLU A 147 5.99 4.85 1.58
C GLU A 147 5.32 4.43 2.89
N PHE A 148 4.89 3.17 3.02
CA PHE A 148 4.27 2.64 4.23
C PHE A 148 5.17 2.84 5.46
N PHE A 149 6.44 2.41 5.41
CA PHE A 149 7.37 2.55 6.52
C PHE A 149 7.68 4.02 6.84
N SER A 150 7.72 4.88 5.82
CA SER A 150 7.94 6.32 6.04
C SER A 150 6.85 6.99 6.89
N ARG A 151 5.63 6.44 6.90
CA ARG A 151 4.50 6.96 7.70
C ARG A 151 4.61 6.67 9.19
N TYR A 152 5.35 5.62 9.57
CA TYR A 152 5.62 5.28 10.98
C TYR A 152 6.87 5.95 11.53
N ASN A 153 7.54 6.75 10.71
CA ASN A 153 8.77 7.41 11.11
C ASN A 153 8.46 8.54 12.11
N THR A 154 9.16 8.55 13.25
CA THR A 154 9.04 9.60 14.26
C THR A 154 9.70 10.90 13.75
N ILE A 155 9.31 12.04 14.32
CA ILE A 155 9.94 13.34 14.04
C ILE A 155 11.47 13.22 14.27
N ASN A 156 12.26 13.78 13.34
CA ASN A 156 13.73 13.81 13.34
C ASN A 156 14.46 12.48 13.11
N THR A 157 13.77 11.43 12.66
CA THR A 157 14.38 10.15 12.28
C THR A 157 14.35 10.01 10.76
N PHE A 158 15.26 9.23 10.17
CA PHE A 158 15.18 8.82 8.76
C PHE A 158 14.89 7.33 8.61
N THR A 159 14.28 6.95 7.51
CA THR A 159 14.07 5.54 7.13
C THR A 159 14.76 5.28 5.80
N ARG A 160 15.46 4.15 5.72
CA ARG A 160 16.03 3.62 4.47
C ARG A 160 15.49 2.23 4.24
N PHE A 161 14.80 2.03 3.13
CA PHE A 161 14.24 0.74 2.76
C PHE A 161 15.06 0.04 1.68
N VAL A 162 15.30 -1.26 1.88
CA VAL A 162 15.96 -2.16 0.94
C VAL A 162 15.12 -3.44 0.84
N ILE A 163 14.84 -3.87 -0.39
CA ILE A 163 14.24 -5.17 -0.66
C ILE A 163 15.28 -6.07 -1.32
N THR A 164 15.33 -7.33 -0.93
CA THR A 164 16.23 -8.34 -1.51
C THR A 164 15.40 -9.55 -1.92
N GLU A 165 15.64 -10.03 -3.14
CA GLU A 165 15.02 -11.26 -3.63
C GLU A 165 15.85 -12.48 -3.21
N THR A 166 15.17 -13.52 -2.70
CA THR A 166 15.82 -14.71 -2.11
C THR A 166 16.73 -15.51 -3.04
N LEU A 167 16.33 -15.75 -4.30
CA LEU A 167 17.00 -16.71 -5.18
C LEU A 167 18.15 -16.07 -5.98
N SER A 168 17.92 -14.87 -6.52
CA SER A 168 18.90 -14.11 -7.28
C SER A 168 19.86 -13.33 -6.40
N GLY A 169 19.45 -12.99 -5.17
CA GLY A 169 20.18 -12.08 -4.30
C GLY A 169 20.16 -10.63 -4.78
N GLU A 170 19.35 -10.29 -5.80
CA GLU A 170 19.21 -8.92 -6.28
C GLU A 170 18.58 -8.04 -5.19
N SER A 171 19.23 -6.92 -4.89
CA SER A 171 18.76 -5.94 -3.91
C SER A 171 18.42 -4.62 -4.58
N PHE A 172 17.27 -4.06 -4.22
CA PHE A 172 16.84 -2.73 -4.63
C PHE A 172 16.66 -1.84 -3.40
N SER A 173 17.14 -0.61 -3.48
CA SER A 173 17.06 0.34 -2.38
C SER A 173 16.38 1.63 -2.79
N TRP A 174 15.54 2.15 -1.90
CA TRP A 174 14.85 3.43 -2.09
C TRP A 174 15.64 4.58 -1.46
N GLN A 175 15.33 5.79 -1.91
CA GLN A 175 15.93 7.01 -1.37
C GLN A 175 15.56 7.16 0.11
N THR A 176 16.51 7.63 0.91
CA THR A 176 16.29 7.86 2.34
C THR A 176 15.19 8.89 2.55
N ARG A 177 14.16 8.53 3.32
CA ARG A 177 13.06 9.42 3.68
C ARG A 177 13.25 9.95 5.08
N VAL A 178 13.33 11.27 5.21
CA VAL A 178 13.33 11.94 6.51
C VAL A 178 11.87 12.22 6.89
N GLY A 179 11.45 11.82 8.09
CA GLY A 179 10.10 12.09 8.57
C GLY A 179 9.81 13.60 8.56
N LYS A 180 8.54 14.00 8.38
CA LYS A 180 8.13 15.43 8.30
C LYS A 180 8.84 16.23 9.39
N THR A 181 9.81 17.04 8.97
CA THR A 181 10.62 17.80 9.91
C THR A 181 10.22 19.27 9.87
N ILE A 182 10.05 19.85 11.05
CA ILE A 182 10.38 21.26 11.28
C ILE A 182 11.89 21.27 11.52
N LEU A 183 12.71 21.31 10.47
CA LEU A 183 14.11 21.73 10.64
C LEU A 183 14.10 23.25 10.52
N LYS A 184 14.12 23.93 11.68
CA LYS A 184 14.56 25.32 11.81
C LYS A 184 16.04 25.32 12.18
#